data_AF-A0A2R5L3D4-F1
#
_entry.id   AF-A0A2R5L3D4-F1
#
_cell.length_a   1.000
_cell.length_b   1.000
_cell.length_c   1.000
_cell.angle_alpha   90.00
_cell.angle_beta   90.00
_cell.angle_gamma   90.00
#
_symmetry.space_group_name_H-M   'P 1'
#
loop_
_entity.id
_entity.type
_entity.pdbx_description
1 polymer ?
#
loop_
_entity_poly.entity_id
_entity_poly.type
_entity_poly.pdbx_seq_one_letter_code
_entity_poly.pdbx_strand_id
1 'polypeptide(L)'
;KNKWVVLDPVGCGASIFRLQSARQIADLANKLIIRANASEIIALAGHQVTCHGLDAIHVSEDALFSGRELSLRYACSVVISGTVDCIICATGEIQLHNGARMMASVTGMGCTLSALTGAFAAVGDTT
;
A
#
# COMPACT_ATOMS: atom_id res chain seq x y z
N LYS A 1 14.26 1.01 18.97
CA LYS A 1 13.13 1.88 19.38
C LYS A 1 11.89 1.42 18.59
N ASN A 2 10.75 1.23 19.25
CA ASN A 2 9.51 0.72 18.65
C ASN A 2 8.82 1.79 17.78
N LYS A 3 9.43 2.15 16.65
CA LYS A 3 8.96 3.20 15.73
C LYS A 3 8.15 2.58 14.59
N TRP A 4 7.18 3.33 14.06
CA TRP A 4 6.48 2.98 12.84
C TRP A 4 7.43 2.97 11.64
N VAL A 5 7.25 1.97 10.79
CA VAL A 5 7.90 1.82 9.48
C VAL A 5 6.82 1.95 8.42
N VAL A 6 7.02 2.88 7.48
CA VAL A 6 6.19 2.96 6.28
C VAL A 6 6.96 2.32 5.14
N LEU A 7 6.43 1.24 4.58
CA LEU A 7 7.00 0.53 3.46
C LEU A 7 6.30 0.96 2.17
N ASP A 8 7.08 1.55 1.26
CA ASP A 8 6.69 1.84 -0.12
C ASP A 8 7.44 0.88 -1.06
N PRO A 9 6.83 -0.24 -1.48
CA PRO A 9 7.50 -1.32 -2.21
C PRO A 9 7.59 -1.04 -3.72
N VAL A 10 8.06 0.16 -4.09
CA VAL A 10 8.02 0.66 -5.48
C VAL A 10 8.61 -0.35 -6.47
N GLY A 11 7.79 -0.79 -7.41
CA GLY A 11 8.18 -1.72 -8.47
C GLY A 11 8.49 -3.14 -7.99
N CYS A 12 7.95 -3.59 -6.86
CA CYS A 12 8.09 -4.97 -6.38
C CYS A 12 7.54 -6.00 -7.39
N GLY A 13 6.51 -5.65 -8.17
CA GLY A 13 6.00 -6.52 -9.24
C GLY A 13 6.92 -6.66 -10.46
N ALA A 14 7.92 -5.79 -10.61
CA ALA A 14 8.81 -5.77 -11.77
C ALA A 14 10.15 -6.51 -11.55
N SER A 15 10.50 -6.83 -10.31
CA SER A 15 11.80 -7.43 -9.98
C SER A 15 11.70 -8.34 -8.76
N ILE A 16 12.19 -9.58 -8.91
CA ILE A 16 12.29 -10.55 -7.81
C ILE A 16 13.10 -9.97 -6.65
N PHE A 17 14.19 -9.26 -6.94
CA PHE A 17 15.01 -8.62 -5.92
C PHE A 17 14.21 -7.59 -5.13
N ARG A 18 13.50 -6.67 -5.80
CA ARG A 18 12.67 -5.66 -5.11
C ARG A 18 11.55 -6.29 -4.28
N LEU A 19 10.90 -7.33 -4.81
CA LEU A 19 9.88 -8.09 -4.09
C LEU A 19 10.43 -8.73 -2.81
N GLN A 20 11.56 -9.43 -2.93
CA GLN A 20 12.20 -10.10 -1.79
C GLN A 20 12.67 -9.09 -0.74
N SER A 21 13.27 -7.97 -1.16
CA SER A 21 13.67 -6.91 -0.22
C SER A 21 12.47 -6.29 0.50
N ALA A 22 11.37 -6.02 -0.20
CA ALA A 22 10.16 -5.49 0.42
C ALA A 22 9.58 -6.46 1.47
N ARG A 23 9.52 -7.76 1.16
CA ARG A 23 9.06 -8.78 2.11
C ARG A 23 9.97 -8.89 3.33
N GLN A 24 11.28 -8.92 3.13
CA GLN A 24 12.25 -8.94 4.23
C GLN A 24 12.09 -7.73 5.16
N ILE A 25 11.87 -6.53 4.60
CA ILE A 25 11.61 -5.33 5.41
C ILE A 25 10.31 -5.45 6.19
N ALA A 26 9.24 -5.96 5.54
CA ALA A 26 7.95 -6.18 6.19
C ALA A 26 8.05 -7.20 7.33
N ASP A 27 8.75 -8.32 7.14
CA ASP A 27 8.97 -9.36 8.15
C ASP A 27 9.74 -8.83 9.38
N LEU A 28 10.61 -7.83 9.20
CA LEU A 28 11.41 -7.23 10.26
C LEU A 28 10.70 -6.08 11.00
N ALA A 29 9.58 -5.58 10.48
CA ALA A 29 8.90 -4.41 11.01
C ALA A 29 7.82 -4.78 12.04
N ASN A 30 8.07 -4.47 13.33
CA ASN A 30 7.09 -4.70 14.40
C ASN A 30 5.86 -3.76 14.33
N LYS A 31 6.01 -2.60 13.71
CA LYS A 31 4.98 -1.57 13.54
C LYS A 31 5.03 -1.10 12.10
N LEU A 32 4.15 -1.64 11.26
CA LEU A 32 4.23 -1.49 9.81
C LEU A 32 2.99 -0.76 9.28
N ILE A 33 3.22 0.07 8.26
CA ILE A 33 2.20 0.52 7.31
C ILE A 33 2.75 0.19 5.93
N ILE A 34 1.95 -0.49 5.12
CA ILE A 34 2.29 -0.72 3.71
C ILE A 34 1.51 0.29 2.89
N ARG A 35 2.18 1.08 2.04
CA ARG A 35 1.50 1.94 1.07
C ARG A 35 2.01 1.62 -0.32
N ALA A 36 1.12 1.27 -1.24
CA ALA A 36 1.49 0.99 -2.62
C ALA A 36 0.30 1.20 -3.57
N ASN A 37 0.52 1.09 -4.88
CA ASN A 37 -0.60 0.99 -5.82
C ASN A 37 -1.16 -0.44 -5.89
N ALA A 38 -2.28 -0.63 -6.58
CA ALA A 38 -2.96 -1.92 -6.68
C ALA A 38 -2.06 -3.07 -7.19
N SER A 39 -1.26 -2.84 -8.24
CA SER A 39 -0.41 -3.92 -8.82
C SER A 39 0.74 -4.31 -7.90
N GLU A 40 1.30 -3.35 -7.17
CA GLU A 40 2.35 -3.59 -6.16
C GLU A 40 1.80 -4.35 -4.95
N ILE A 41 0.57 -4.05 -4.51
CA ILE A 41 -0.09 -4.80 -3.43
C ILE A 41 -0.32 -6.27 -3.83
N ILE A 42 -0.86 -6.50 -5.02
CA ILE A 42 -1.10 -7.86 -5.56
C ILE A 42 0.23 -8.63 -5.64
N ALA A 43 1.26 -8.00 -6.21
CA ALA A 43 2.59 -8.61 -6.33
C ALA A 43 3.21 -8.91 -4.96
N LEU A 44 3.10 -7.99 -4.00
CA LEU A 44 3.65 -8.16 -2.65
C LEU A 44 2.97 -9.34 -1.92
N ALA A 45 1.65 -9.49 -2.08
CA ALA A 45 0.89 -10.62 -1.54
C ALA A 45 1.33 -11.96 -2.14
N GLY A 46 1.86 -11.95 -3.38
CA GLY A 46 2.37 -13.12 -4.09
C GLY A 46 1.43 -13.62 -5.20
N HIS A 47 0.44 -12.81 -5.56
CA HIS A 47 -0.52 -13.12 -6.60
C HIS A 47 -0.06 -12.58 -7.95
N GLN A 48 -0.54 -13.19 -9.03
CA GLN A 48 -0.38 -12.63 -10.37
C GLN A 48 -1.51 -11.64 -10.63
N VAL A 49 -1.18 -10.51 -11.28
CA VAL A 49 -2.20 -9.55 -11.71
C VAL A 49 -2.98 -10.19 -12.87
N THR A 50 -4.16 -10.73 -12.58
CA THR A 50 -5.10 -11.17 -13.61
C THR A 50 -5.90 -9.97 -14.09
N CYS A 51 -5.32 -9.15 -14.98
CA CYS A 51 -6.02 -8.00 -15.56
C CYS A 51 -7.31 -8.44 -16.28
N HIS A 52 -8.45 -8.33 -15.62
CA HIS A 52 -9.77 -8.36 -16.25
C HIS A 52 -10.32 -6.93 -16.25
N GLY A 53 -10.39 -6.33 -17.43
CA GLY A 53 -11.28 -5.18 -17.69
C GLY A 53 -10.82 -3.84 -17.14
N LEU A 54 -10.53 -2.92 -18.05
CA LEU A 54 -10.24 -1.51 -17.80
C LEU A 54 -11.52 -0.75 -17.40
N ASP A 55 -11.97 -0.86 -16.15
CA ASP A 55 -12.94 0.09 -15.57
C ASP A 55 -12.38 0.66 -14.27
N ALA A 56 -11.48 1.63 -14.45
CA ALA A 56 -10.64 2.27 -13.43
C ALA A 56 -11.38 3.30 -12.56
N ILE A 57 -12.52 2.91 -11.98
CA ILE A 57 -13.23 3.71 -10.97
C ILE A 57 -13.05 3.04 -9.59
N HIS A 58 -13.13 1.70 -9.57
CA HIS A 58 -12.81 0.76 -8.50
C HIS A 58 -11.30 0.55 -8.22
N VAL A 59 -10.83 0.49 -6.96
CA VAL A 59 -9.70 -0.40 -6.64
C VAL A 59 -10.15 -1.83 -6.97
N SER A 60 -9.33 -2.62 -7.66
CA SER A 60 -9.74 -3.98 -8.07
C SER A 60 -10.03 -4.86 -6.85
N GLU A 61 -11.00 -5.77 -6.96
CA GLU A 61 -11.28 -6.76 -5.91
C GLU A 61 -10.02 -7.58 -5.57
N ASP A 62 -9.20 -7.91 -6.57
CA ASP A 62 -7.91 -8.58 -6.40
C ASP A 62 -6.95 -7.81 -5.47
N ALA A 63 -6.90 -6.48 -5.61
CA ALA A 63 -6.06 -5.64 -4.77
C ALA A 63 -6.61 -5.54 -3.34
N LEU A 64 -7.94 -5.45 -3.17
CA LEU A 64 -8.56 -5.48 -1.84
C LEU A 64 -8.33 -6.82 -1.14
N PHE A 65 -8.52 -7.93 -1.85
CA PHE A 65 -8.22 -9.28 -1.34
C PHE A 65 -6.75 -9.39 -0.92
N SER A 66 -5.83 -9.02 -1.81
CA SER A 66 -4.39 -9.04 -1.54
C SER A 66 -4.01 -8.14 -0.36
N GLY A 67 -4.62 -6.96 -0.27
CA GLY A 67 -4.41 -6.02 0.83
C GLY A 67 -4.88 -6.56 2.18
N ARG A 68 -6.03 -7.26 2.23
CA ARG A 68 -6.52 -7.93 3.44
C ARG A 68 -5.56 -9.04 3.88
N GLU A 69 -5.08 -9.85 2.95
CA GLU A 69 -4.10 -10.88 3.26
C GLU A 69 -2.80 -10.30 3.81
N LEU A 70 -2.29 -9.21 3.23
CA LEU A 70 -1.10 -8.52 3.74
C LEU A 70 -1.35 -7.92 5.13
N SER A 71 -2.51 -7.30 5.34
CA SER A 71 -2.89 -6.74 6.64
C SER A 71 -2.90 -7.82 7.72
N LEU A 72 -3.48 -8.99 7.43
CA LEU A 72 -3.49 -10.13 8.34
C LEU A 72 -2.10 -10.74 8.54
N ARG A 73 -1.35 -10.96 7.45
CA ARG A 73 -0.01 -11.57 7.49
C ARG A 73 0.98 -10.76 8.33
N TYR A 74 0.94 -9.44 8.19
CA TYR A 74 1.88 -8.52 8.83
C TYR A 74 1.30 -7.78 10.03
N ALA A 75 0.05 -8.07 10.42
CA ALA A 75 -0.68 -7.34 11.46
C ALA A 75 -0.56 -5.81 11.31
N CYS A 76 -0.82 -5.32 10.09
CA CYS A 76 -0.50 -3.95 9.68
C CYS A 76 -1.64 -3.26 8.94
N SER A 77 -1.56 -1.92 8.86
CA SER A 77 -2.42 -1.13 7.99
C SER A 77 -1.88 -1.14 6.55
N VAL A 78 -2.76 -1.31 5.56
CA VAL A 78 -2.42 -1.33 4.12
C VAL A 78 -3.17 -0.21 3.40
N VAL A 79 -2.43 0.65 2.71
CA VAL A 79 -2.94 1.77 1.91
C VAL A 79 -2.76 1.44 0.44
N ILE A 80 -3.87 1.17 -0.25
CA ILE A 80 -3.92 0.93 -1.68
C ILE A 80 -4.29 2.24 -2.36
N SER A 81 -3.32 2.88 -2.99
CA SER A 81 -3.54 4.17 -3.64
C SER A 81 -4.04 4.05 -5.08
N GLY A 82 -4.88 5.00 -5.49
CA GLY A 82 -5.50 5.02 -6.81
C GLY A 82 -6.24 6.34 -7.09
N THR A 83 -7.28 6.28 -7.92
CA THR A 83 -8.25 7.38 -8.07
C THR A 83 -9.11 7.53 -6.81
N VAL A 84 -9.40 6.40 -6.17
CA VAL A 84 -9.90 6.30 -4.80
C VAL A 84 -8.86 5.52 -4.02
N ASP A 85 -8.39 6.08 -2.91
CA ASP A 85 -7.48 5.35 -2.02
C ASP A 85 -8.32 4.45 -1.10
N CYS A 86 -7.90 3.20 -0.92
CA CYS A 86 -8.50 2.27 0.02
C CYS A 86 -7.51 1.94 1.15
N ILE A 87 -7.95 2.09 2.39
CA ILE A 87 -7.18 1.79 3.59
C ILE A 87 -7.80 0.58 4.26
N ILE A 88 -7.01 -0.47 4.45
CA ILE A 88 -7.37 -1.69 5.17
C ILE A 88 -6.64 -1.66 6.50
N CYS A 89 -7.38 -1.75 7.59
CA CYS A 89 -6.84 -1.73 8.95
C CYS A 89 -7.62 -2.71 9.84
N ALA A 90 -7.20 -2.85 11.10
CA ALA A 90 -7.82 -3.80 12.04
C ALA A 90 -9.32 -3.54 12.29
N THR A 91 -9.79 -2.31 12.08
CA THR A 91 -11.20 -1.92 12.28
C THR A 91 -12.05 -1.99 11.02
N GLY A 92 -11.45 -2.32 9.86
CA GLY A 92 -12.16 -2.46 8.59
C GLY A 92 -11.51 -1.67 7.46
N GLU A 93 -12.36 -1.22 6.54
CA GLU A 93 -11.97 -0.57 5.29
C GLU A 93 -12.48 0.86 5.20
N ILE A 94 -11.62 1.78 4.76
CA ILE A 94 -11.92 3.20 4.60
C ILE A 94 -11.55 3.61 3.17
N GLN A 95 -12.46 4.31 2.50
CA GLN A 95 -12.22 4.86 1.16
C GLN A 95 -12.07 6.38 1.20
N LEU A 96 -11.02 6.89 0.56
CA LEU A 96 -10.76 8.32 0.43
C LEU A 96 -10.93 8.76 -1.03
N HIS A 97 -11.85 9.69 -1.25
CA HIS A 97 -12.21 10.21 -2.57
C HIS A 97 -11.55 11.58 -2.83
N ASN A 98 -10.26 11.69 -2.51
CA ASN A 98 -9.49 12.92 -2.59
C ASN A 98 -8.50 12.89 -3.78
N GLY A 99 -7.77 13.99 -3.95
CA GLY A 99 -6.72 14.11 -4.95
C GLY A 99 -7.21 14.70 -6.28
N ALA A 100 -6.32 14.72 -7.26
CA ALA A 100 -6.58 15.27 -8.58
C ALA A 100 -5.83 14.50 -9.66
N ARG A 101 -6.45 14.34 -10.84
CA ARG A 101 -5.85 13.61 -11.98
C ARG A 101 -4.45 14.13 -12.36
N MET A 102 -4.19 15.42 -12.19
CA MET A 102 -2.90 16.04 -12.47
C MET A 102 -1.75 15.53 -11.60
N MET A 103 -2.03 14.93 -10.43
CA MET A 103 -1.00 14.40 -9.53
C MET A 103 -0.19 13.28 -10.19
N ALA A 104 -0.81 12.48 -11.08
CA ALA A 104 -0.10 11.45 -11.84
C ALA A 104 0.90 12.02 -12.85
N SER A 105 0.83 13.32 -13.17
CA SER A 105 1.77 14.02 -14.06
C SER A 105 3.00 14.56 -13.35
N VAL A 106 3.09 14.41 -12.02
CA VAL A 106 4.23 14.86 -11.22
C VAL A 106 4.95 13.64 -10.64
N THR A 107 6.23 13.50 -10.98
CA THR A 107 7.05 12.40 -10.44
C THR A 107 7.17 12.51 -8.91
N GLY A 108 7.16 11.38 -8.22
CA GLY A 108 7.37 11.31 -6.78
C GLY A 108 6.14 11.59 -5.91
N MET A 109 4.97 11.93 -6.46
CA MET A 109 3.76 12.20 -5.66
C MET A 109 3.37 11.04 -4.73
N GLY A 110 3.49 9.80 -5.23
CA GLY A 110 3.28 8.61 -4.39
C GLY A 110 4.30 8.47 -3.26
N CYS A 111 5.58 8.71 -3.55
CA CYS A 111 6.65 8.65 -2.55
C CYS A 111 6.48 9.76 -1.50
N THR A 112 6.05 10.95 -1.91
CA THR A 112 5.70 12.05 -1.00
C THR A 112 4.55 11.67 -0.07
N LEU A 113 3.53 10.98 -0.58
CA LEU A 113 2.45 10.44 0.25
C LEU A 113 3.00 9.46 1.30
N SER A 114 3.90 8.55 0.92
CA SER A 114 4.54 7.61 1.87
C SER A 114 5.33 8.34 2.96
N ALA A 115 6.04 9.41 2.61
CA ALA A 115 6.75 10.25 3.59
C ALA A 115 5.79 10.97 4.54
N LEU A 116 4.69 11.53 4.01
CA LEU A 116 3.65 12.17 4.82
C LEU A 116 2.96 11.15 5.75
N THR A 117 2.63 9.96 5.27
CA THR A 117 2.11 8.87 6.11
C THR A 117 3.04 8.60 7.28
N GLY A 118 4.36 8.57 7.06
CA GLY A 118 5.34 8.40 8.13
C GLY A 118 5.35 9.57 9.13
N ALA A 119 5.23 10.81 8.65
CA ALA A 119 5.16 11.99 9.49
C ALA A 119 3.92 11.97 10.40
N PHE A 120 2.75 11.60 9.87
CA PHE A 120 1.52 11.48 10.64
C PHE A 120 1.55 10.27 11.59
N ALA A 121 2.09 9.12 11.15
CA ALA A 121 2.26 7.94 12.00
C ALA A 121 3.18 8.21 13.21
N ALA A 122 4.09 9.19 13.12
CA ALA A 122 4.96 9.56 14.22
C ALA A 122 4.26 10.30 15.37
N VAL A 123 3.10 10.93 15.10
CA VAL A 123 2.37 11.75 16.08
C VAL A 123 0.92 11.31 16.31
N GLY A 124 0.39 10.41 15.47
CA GLY A 124 -0.97 9.89 15.60
C GLY A 124 -1.12 8.95 16.81
N ASP A 125 -2.25 9.10 17.50
CA ASP A 125 -2.59 8.26 18.67
C ASP A 125 -2.96 6.83 18.28
N THR A 126 -3.52 6.64 17.08
CA THR A 126 -3.91 5.35 16.50
C THR A 126 -3.53 5.31 15.03
N THR A 127 -2.86 4.25 14.61
CA THR A 127 -2.26 4.09 13.28
C THR A 127 -2.50 2.68 12.77
#